data_AF-A0A2W0ALN4-F1
#
_entry.id   AF-A0A2W0ALN4-F1
#
_cell.length_a   1.000
_cell.length_b   1.000
_cell.length_c   1.000
_cell.angle_alpha   90.00
_cell.angle_beta   90.00
_cell.angle_gamma   90.00
#
_symmetry.space_group_name_H-M   'P 1'
#
loop_
_entity.id
_entity.type
_entity.pdbx_description
1 polymer ?
#
loop_
_entity_poly.entity_id
_entity_poly.type
_entity_poly.pdbx_seq_one_letter_code
_entity_poly.pdbx_strand_id
1 'polypeptide(L)'
;MRTRWIPLNETAAWNYYVTHRYDDAIRQVRSLLELQPNYGWAYSIMAMSYSGLARHEEAINAAERGRQLLDTPMVQIAQAVVYANAGRRQAAQRLLAQLTTESDKQYVCGVQLATVYAVLGRTDEAFESLERAYLQRSD
;
A
#
# COMPACT_ATOMS: atom_id res chain seq x y z
N MET A 1 15.96 14.46 22.02
CA MET A 1 14.49 14.36 21.84
C MET A 1 14.15 14.61 20.37
N ARG A 2 14.05 13.57 19.52
CA ARG A 2 13.74 13.69 18.07
C ARG A 2 12.59 12.77 17.59
N THR A 3 12.00 12.00 18.49
CA THR A 3 11.00 10.96 18.18
C THR A 3 9.58 11.48 17.97
N ARG A 4 9.26 12.73 18.34
CA ARG A 4 7.89 13.27 18.28
C ARG A 4 7.43 13.71 16.88
N TRP A 5 8.34 13.88 15.92
CA TRP A 5 8.05 14.39 14.57
C TRP A 5 7.67 13.30 13.55
N ILE A 6 8.18 12.08 13.75
CA ILE A 6 7.94 10.95 12.85
C ILE A 6 6.46 10.55 12.79
N PRO A 7 5.74 10.38 13.93
CA PRO A 7 4.33 10.00 13.89
C PRO A 7 3.45 11.08 13.26
N LEU A 8 3.79 12.36 13.44
CA LEU A 8 3.02 13.48 12.88
C LEU A 8 3.16 13.58 11.36
N ASN A 9 4.38 13.43 10.83
CA ASN A 9 4.60 13.49 9.39
C ASN A 9 4.06 12.24 8.68
N GLU A 10 4.18 11.06 9.31
CA GLU A 10 3.56 9.82 8.82
C GLU A 10 2.03 9.94 8.76
N THR A 11 1.39 10.34 9.86
CA THR A 11 -0.07 10.49 9.93
C THR A 11 -0.57 11.59 9.00
N ALA A 12 0.17 12.70 8.86
CA ALA A 12 -0.16 13.74 7.89
C ALA A 12 -0.06 13.24 6.45
N ALA A 13 1.02 12.52 6.10
CA ALA A 13 1.19 11.94 4.77
C ALA A 13 0.07 10.96 4.44
N TRP A 14 -0.29 10.08 5.38
CA TRP A 14 -1.43 9.16 5.23
C TRP A 14 -2.74 9.91 5.02
N ASN A 15 -3.02 10.95 5.83
CA ASN A 15 -4.23 11.76 5.69
C ASN A 15 -4.32 12.46 4.34
N TYR A 16 -3.22 13.04 3.85
CA TYR A 16 -3.18 13.64 2.52
C TYR A 16 -3.41 12.61 1.42
N TYR A 17 -2.86 11.40 1.55
CA TYR A 17 -3.10 10.31 0.61
C TYR A 17 -4.59 9.91 0.56
N VAL A 18 -5.21 9.62 1.71
CA VAL A 18 -6.62 9.18 1.75
C VAL A 18 -7.61 10.29 1.37
N THR A 19 -7.19 11.55 1.42
CA THR A 19 -7.96 12.70 0.91
C THR A 19 -7.59 13.09 -0.53
N HIS A 20 -6.85 12.23 -1.23
CA HIS A 20 -6.45 12.37 -2.64
C HIS A 20 -5.57 13.60 -2.92
N ARG A 21 -4.97 14.19 -1.89
CA ARG A 21 -3.99 15.27 -1.98
C ARG A 21 -2.59 14.69 -2.16
N TYR A 22 -2.38 14.00 -3.28
CA TYR A 22 -1.20 13.18 -3.50
C TYR A 22 0.13 13.96 -3.48
N ASP A 23 0.17 15.16 -4.06
CA ASP A 23 1.39 16.00 -4.04
C ASP A 23 1.78 16.44 -2.63
N ASP A 24 0.79 16.74 -1.77
CA ASP A 24 1.04 17.09 -0.38
C ASP A 24 1.51 15.86 0.42
N ALA A 25 0.94 14.68 0.15
CA ALA A 25 1.41 13.43 0.74
C ALA A 25 2.88 13.16 0.39
N ILE A 26 3.26 13.30 -0.89
CA ILE A 26 4.63 13.13 -1.37
C ILE A 26 5.57 14.14 -0.68
N ARG A 27 5.15 15.40 -0.51
CA ARG A 27 5.95 16.42 0.18
C ARG A 27 6.23 16.05 1.63
N GLN A 28 5.22 15.58 2.36
CA GLN A 28 5.38 15.14 3.74
C GLN A 28 6.27 13.89 3.84
N VAL A 29 6.09 12.92 2.95
CA VAL A 29 6.95 11.73 2.88
C VAL A 29 8.41 12.12 2.62
N ARG A 30 8.69 13.01 1.67
CA ARG A 30 10.07 13.43 1.38
C ARG A 30 10.74 14.04 2.61
N SER A 31 10.06 14.93 3.32
CA SER A 31 10.57 15.49 4.57
C SER A 31 10.81 14.43 5.65
N LEU A 32 9.93 13.42 5.74
CA LEU A 32 10.13 12.30 6.65
C LEU A 32 11.35 11.46 6.28
N LEU A 33 11.57 11.21 4.98
CA LEU A 33 12.70 10.43 4.47
C LEU A 33 14.05 11.16 4.59
N GLU A 34 14.06 12.49 4.59
CA GLU A 34 15.27 13.27 4.94
C GLU A 34 15.76 12.97 6.37
N LEU A 35 14.82 12.67 7.28
CA LEU A 35 15.13 12.31 8.67
C LEU A 35 15.35 10.82 8.86
N GLN A 36 14.61 9.98 8.12
CA GLN A 36 14.68 8.52 8.18
C GLN A 36 14.67 7.89 6.78
N PRO A 37 15.84 7.81 6.11
CA PRO A 37 15.92 7.31 4.72
C PRO A 37 15.47 5.86 4.53
N ASN A 38 15.44 5.09 5.62
CA ASN A 38 15.10 3.66 5.63
C ASN A 38 13.68 3.38 6.14
N TYR A 39 12.83 4.40 6.26
CA TYR A 39 11.46 4.22 6.74
C TYR A 39 10.55 3.65 5.65
N GLY A 40 10.47 2.31 5.59
CA GLY A 40 9.84 1.56 4.49
C GLY A 40 8.37 1.92 4.24
N TRP A 41 7.58 2.17 5.30
CA TRP A 41 6.17 2.53 5.14
C TRP A 41 5.95 3.87 4.42
N ALA A 42 6.84 4.85 4.62
CA ALA A 42 6.73 6.12 3.90
C ALA A 42 6.91 5.94 2.39
N TYR A 43 7.79 5.05 1.95
CA TYR A 43 7.92 4.73 0.52
C TYR A 43 6.62 4.13 -0.04
N SER A 44 5.88 3.33 0.73
CA SER A 44 4.56 2.83 0.31
C SER A 44 3.53 3.95 0.13
N ILE A 45 3.47 4.91 1.07
CA ILE A 45 2.60 6.08 0.94
C ILE A 45 2.97 6.90 -0.31
N MET A 46 4.27 7.10 -0.55
CA MET A 46 4.75 7.78 -1.75
C MET A 46 4.39 7.02 -3.03
N ALA A 47 4.52 5.69 -3.03
CA ALA A 47 4.16 4.84 -4.16
C ALA A 47 2.67 4.92 -4.50
N MET A 48 1.80 4.79 -3.49
CA MET A 48 0.36 4.92 -3.69
C MET A 48 -0.03 6.32 -4.15
N SER A 49 0.63 7.37 -3.63
CA SER A 49 0.41 8.75 -4.06
C SER A 49 0.81 8.99 -5.52
N TYR A 50 1.98 8.51 -5.95
CA TYR A 50 2.38 8.55 -7.36
C TYR A 50 1.42 7.75 -8.25
N SER A 51 0.95 6.59 -7.78
CA SER A 51 -0.05 5.79 -8.51
C SER A 51 -1.36 6.55 -8.71
N GLY A 52 -1.83 7.30 -7.70
CA GLY A 52 -3.02 8.13 -7.81
C GLY A 52 -2.87 9.29 -8.80
N LEU A 53 -1.64 9.74 -9.03
CA LEU A 53 -1.27 10.73 -10.06
C LEU A 53 -0.98 10.12 -11.45
N ALA A 54 -1.21 8.81 -11.64
CA ALA A 54 -0.84 8.06 -12.85
C ALA A 54 0.66 8.12 -13.21
N ARG A 55 1.52 8.43 -12.23
CA ARG A 55 2.99 8.47 -12.36
C ARG A 55 3.56 7.08 -12.10
N HIS A 56 3.24 6.15 -13.00
CA HIS A 56 3.39 4.72 -12.77
C HIS A 56 4.83 4.26 -12.53
N GLU A 57 5.81 4.80 -13.24
CA GLU A 57 7.22 4.41 -13.06
C GLU A 57 7.74 4.80 -11.67
N GLU A 58 7.40 6.01 -11.22
CA GLU A 58 7.80 6.53 -9.92
C GLU A 58 7.11 5.80 -8.79
N ALA A 59 5.83 5.43 -9.01
CA ALA A 59 5.07 4.59 -8.09
C ALA A 59 5.75 3.21 -7.92
N ILE A 60 6.14 2.57 -9.03
CA ILE A 60 6.82 1.27 -9.02
C ILE A 60 8.14 1.35 -8.26
N ASN A 61 8.99 2.34 -8.59
CA ASN A 61 10.29 2.51 -7.95
C ASN A 61 10.15 2.73 -6.43
N ALA A 62 9.17 3.55 -6.01
CA ALA A 62 8.89 3.77 -4.60
C ALA A 62 8.37 2.50 -3.91
N ALA A 63 7.47 1.74 -4.55
CA ALA A 63 6.95 0.50 -3.99
C ALA A 63 8.03 -0.56 -3.80
N GLU A 64 8.92 -0.71 -4.79
CA GLU A 64 10.06 -1.64 -4.71
C GLU A 64 11.03 -1.25 -3.61
N ARG A 65 11.30 0.05 -3.46
CA ARG A 65 12.14 0.55 -2.37
C ARG A 65 11.50 0.32 -1.00
N GLY A 66 10.20 0.54 -0.88
CA GLY A 66 9.43 0.24 0.33
C GLY A 66 9.55 -1.23 0.72
N ARG A 67 9.35 -2.15 -0.22
CA ARG A 67 9.48 -3.60 0.03
C ARG A 67 10.88 -4.01 0.45
N GLN A 68 11.93 -3.44 -0.14
CA GLN A 68 13.32 -3.73 0.26
C GLN A 68 13.61 -3.34 1.72
N LEU A 69 12.95 -2.31 2.23
CA LEU A 69 13.16 -1.76 3.57
C LEU A 69 12.23 -2.38 4.61
N LEU A 70 11.03 -2.78 4.21
CA LEU A 70 10.01 -3.35 5.09
C LEU A 70 9.18 -4.38 4.31
N ASP A 71 9.43 -5.66 4.55
CA ASP A 71 8.70 -6.76 3.91
C ASP A 71 7.56 -7.24 4.82
N THR A 72 6.44 -6.52 4.78
CA THR A 72 5.21 -6.86 5.52
C THR A 72 4.04 -7.01 4.56
N PRO A 73 2.99 -7.77 4.91
CA PRO A 73 1.82 -7.94 4.05
C PRO A 73 1.20 -6.61 3.60
N MET A 74 1.19 -5.60 4.47
CA MET A 74 0.68 -4.26 4.16
C MET A 74 1.49 -3.56 3.04
N VAL A 75 2.82 -3.64 3.09
CA VAL A 75 3.71 -3.07 2.06
C VAL A 75 3.57 -3.82 0.74
N GLN A 76 3.50 -5.15 0.81
CA GLN A 76 3.26 -5.99 -0.36
C GLN A 76 1.90 -5.68 -1.01
N ILE A 77 0.83 -5.47 -0.24
CA ILE A 77 -0.47 -5.07 -0.81
C ILE A 77 -0.38 -3.72 -1.53
N ALA A 78 0.27 -2.71 -0.92
CA ALA A 78 0.47 -1.42 -1.59
C ALA A 78 1.22 -1.60 -2.92
N GLN A 79 2.23 -2.46 -2.97
CA GLN A 79 2.94 -2.79 -4.20
C GLN A 79 2.06 -3.51 -5.23
N ALA A 80 1.21 -4.45 -4.82
CA ALA A 80 0.27 -5.11 -5.72
C ALA A 80 -0.70 -4.11 -6.36
N VAL A 81 -1.25 -3.17 -5.57
CA VAL A 81 -2.12 -2.10 -6.07
C VAL A 81 -1.38 -1.23 -7.09
N VAL A 82 -0.16 -0.80 -6.77
CA VAL A 82 0.68 0.00 -7.68
C VAL A 82 0.94 -0.75 -8.98
N TYR A 83 1.30 -2.03 -8.93
CA TYR A 83 1.51 -2.84 -10.13
C TYR A 83 0.22 -3.00 -10.95
N ALA A 84 -0.92 -3.21 -10.30
CA ALA A 84 -2.19 -3.34 -10.98
C ALA A 84 -2.58 -2.05 -11.71
N ASN A 85 -2.47 -0.90 -11.05
CA ASN A 85 -2.72 0.43 -11.64
C ASN A 85 -1.75 0.77 -12.77
N ALA A 86 -0.49 0.33 -12.69
CA ALA A 86 0.51 0.52 -13.73
C ALA A 86 0.38 -0.46 -14.92
N GLY A 87 -0.67 -1.29 -14.96
CA GLY A 87 -0.87 -2.29 -16.02
C GLY A 87 0.07 -3.51 -15.93
N ARG A 88 0.88 -3.63 -14.87
CA ARG A 88 1.75 -4.80 -14.59
C ARG A 88 0.94 -5.96 -14.01
N ARG A 89 -0.12 -6.36 -14.73
CA ARG A 89 -1.16 -7.30 -14.27
C ARG A 89 -0.60 -8.62 -13.74
N GLN A 90 0.36 -9.23 -14.45
CA GLN A 90 0.98 -10.49 -14.03
C GLN A 90 1.77 -10.36 -12.71
N ALA A 91 2.44 -9.23 -12.49
CA ALA A 91 3.21 -9.00 -11.26
C ALA A 91 2.27 -8.81 -10.07
N ALA A 92 1.21 -8.02 -10.25
CA ALA A 92 0.16 -7.85 -9.25
C ALA A 92 -0.53 -9.18 -8.88
N GLN A 93 -0.87 -10.00 -9.88
CA GLN A 93 -1.47 -11.32 -9.66
C GLN A 93 -0.55 -12.27 -8.89
N ARG A 94 0.75 -12.28 -9.20
CA ARG A 94 1.73 -13.10 -8.46
C ARG A 94 1.82 -12.69 -7.00
N LEU A 95 1.91 -11.39 -6.73
CA LEU A 95 2.00 -10.88 -5.37
C LEU A 95 0.71 -11.14 -4.58
N LEU A 96 -0.45 -10.98 -5.23
CA LEU A 96 -1.74 -11.31 -4.63
C LEU A 96 -1.84 -12.80 -4.26
N ALA A 97 -1.40 -13.70 -5.14
CA ALA A 97 -1.40 -15.14 -4.87
C ALA A 97 -0.52 -15.50 -3.65
N GLN A 98 0.67 -14.87 -3.55
CA GLN A 98 1.55 -15.02 -2.38
C GLN A 98 0.85 -14.56 -1.10
N LEU A 99 0.30 -13.35 -1.11
CA LEU A 99 -0.42 -12.77 0.02
C LEU A 99 -1.61 -13.62 0.49
N THR A 100 -2.37 -14.20 -0.44
CA THR A 100 -3.50 -15.08 -0.11
C THR A 100 -3.08 -16.45 0.39
N THR A 101 -1.91 -16.95 -0.02
CA THR A 101 -1.37 -18.23 0.50
C THR A 101 -0.81 -18.04 1.90
N GLU A 102 -0.26 -16.86 2.19
CA GLU A 102 0.28 -16.50 3.50
C GLU A 102 -0.80 -16.02 4.48
N SER A 103 -1.94 -15.53 3.99
CA SER A 103 -3.04 -15.06 4.85
C SER A 103 -3.67 -16.16 5.70
N ASP A 104 -3.52 -17.43 5.30
CA ASP A 104 -3.93 -18.58 6.11
C ASP A 104 -3.03 -18.78 7.35
N LYS A 105 -1.87 -18.11 7.40
CA LYS A 105 -0.88 -18.20 8.48
C LYS A 105 -0.75 -16.92 9.30
N GLN A 106 -1.05 -15.76 8.72
CA GLN A 106 -0.95 -14.45 9.36
C GLN A 106 -2.12 -13.57 8.91
N TYR A 107 -2.81 -12.92 9.85
CA TYR A 107 -3.97 -12.09 9.51
C TYR A 107 -3.62 -11.01 8.47
N VAL A 108 -4.21 -11.13 7.29
CA VAL A 108 -4.18 -10.11 6.24
C VAL A 108 -5.56 -9.47 6.20
N CYS A 109 -5.63 -8.15 6.34
CA CYS A 109 -6.89 -7.42 6.33
C CYS A 109 -7.61 -7.64 4.98
N GLY A 110 -8.75 -8.33 4.98
CA GLY A 110 -9.47 -8.66 3.74
C GLY A 110 -9.96 -7.45 2.95
N VAL A 111 -10.12 -6.28 3.59
CA VAL A 111 -10.40 -5.00 2.90
C VAL A 111 -9.26 -4.59 1.97
N GLN A 112 -8.02 -4.84 2.39
CA GLN A 112 -6.83 -4.50 1.60
C GLN A 112 -6.65 -5.47 0.43
N LEU A 113 -6.96 -6.77 0.62
CA LEU A 113 -7.00 -7.76 -0.47
C LEU A 113 -8.09 -7.44 -1.50
N ALA A 114 -9.28 -7.06 -1.04
CA ALA A 114 -10.39 -6.65 -1.89
C ALA A 114 -10.02 -5.48 -2.81
N THR A 115 -9.20 -4.55 -2.32
CA THR A 115 -8.71 -3.41 -3.12
C THR A 115 -7.86 -3.89 -4.29
N VAL A 116 -6.97 -4.87 -4.09
CA VAL A 116 -6.15 -5.44 -5.17
C VAL A 116 -7.02 -6.18 -6.19
N TYR A 117 -7.98 -7.00 -5.72
CA TYR A 117 -8.93 -7.69 -6.59
C TYR A 117 -9.76 -6.71 -7.44
N ALA A 118 -10.28 -5.66 -6.82
CA ALA A 118 -11.06 -4.63 -7.51
C ALA A 118 -10.27 -3.94 -8.62
N VAL A 119 -9.01 -3.53 -8.35
CA VAL A 119 -8.15 -2.88 -9.36
C VAL A 119 -7.80 -3.84 -10.50
N LEU A 120 -7.73 -5.15 -10.24
CA LEU A 120 -7.55 -6.18 -11.27
C LEU A 120 -8.83 -6.50 -12.06
N GLY A 121 -9.97 -5.91 -11.72
CA GLY A 121 -11.27 -6.22 -12.33
C GLY A 121 -11.83 -7.59 -11.92
N ARG A 122 -11.36 -8.12 -10.78
CA ARG A 122 -11.79 -9.40 -10.17
C ARG A 122 -12.86 -9.10 -9.12
N THR A 123 -14.04 -8.70 -9.58
CA THR A 123 -15.09 -8.12 -8.74
C THR A 123 -15.68 -9.14 -7.77
N ASP A 124 -15.89 -10.38 -8.21
CA ASP A 124 -16.47 -11.44 -7.37
C ASP A 124 -15.54 -11.75 -6.18
N GLU A 125 -14.23 -11.90 -6.43
CA GLU A 125 -13.25 -12.15 -5.39
C GLU A 125 -13.04 -10.95 -4.46
N ALA A 126 -13.27 -9.73 -4.95
CA ALA A 126 -13.26 -8.52 -4.12
C ALA A 126 -14.41 -8.54 -3.10
N PHE A 127 -15.63 -8.88 -3.53
CA PHE A 127 -16.78 -9.00 -2.63
C PHE A 127 -16.60 -10.11 -1.61
N GLU A 128 -16.12 -11.28 -2.04
CA GLU A 128 -15.85 -12.40 -1.14
C GLU A 128 -14.79 -12.06 -0.08
N SER A 129 -13.76 -11.30 -0.47
CA SER A 129 -12.72 -10.83 0.46
C SER A 129 -13.26 -9.82 1.48
N LEU A 130 -14.18 -8.94 1.07
CA LEU A 130 -14.87 -8.01 1.97
C LEU A 130 -15.81 -8.72 2.94
N GLU A 131 -16.55 -9.73 2.46
CA GLU A 131 -17.45 -10.53 3.28
C GLU A 131 -16.69 -11.30 4.37
N ARG A 132 -15.56 -11.93 4.01
CA ARG A 132 -14.66 -12.57 4.99
C ARG A 132 -14.14 -11.59 6.04
N ALA A 133 -13.73 -10.39 5.61
CA ALA A 133 -13.26 -9.35 6.54
C ALA A 133 -14.37 -8.85 7.48
N TYR A 134 -15.60 -8.75 6.98
CA TYR A 134 -16.76 -8.35 7.75
C TYR A 134 -17.10 -9.39 8.84
N LEU A 135 -17.13 -10.67 8.47
CA LEU A 135 -17.42 -11.78 9.40
C LEU A 135 -16.37 -11.88 10.51
N GLN A 136 -15.09 -11.75 10.18
CA GLN A 136 -13.98 -11.79 11.17
C GLN A 136 -13.99 -10.63 12.18
N ARG A 137 -14.70 -9.52 11.89
CA ARG A 137 -14.82 -8.37 12.80
C ARG A 137 -16.06 -8.45 13.70
N SER A 138 -16.97 -9.37 13.40
CA SER A 138 -18.21 -9.58 14.15
C SER A 138 -18.07 -10.56 15.32
N ASP A 139 -16.91 -11.24 15.44
CA ASP A 139 -16.51 -12.10 16.56
C ASP A 139 -15.56 -11.37 17.52
#